data_AF-A0A090VHS2-F1
#
_entry.id   AF-A0A090VHS2-F1
#
_cell.length_a   1.000
_cell.length_b   1.000
_cell.length_c   1.000
_cell.angle_alpha   90.00
_cell.angle_beta   90.00
_cell.angle_gamma   90.00
#
_symmetry.space_group_name_H-M   'P 1'
#
loop_
_entity.id
_entity.type
_entity.pdbx_description
1 polymer ?
#
loop_
_entity_poly.entity_id
_entity_poly.type
_entity_poly.pdbx_seq_one_letter_code
_entity_poly.pdbx_strand_id
1 'polypeptide(L)'
;MQAQLQSTRIFNENYFAFIEALDDIVARGIKYVALPGDFSDDGQPVHVKGLRKILDRYSKKHGILFFATTGNHDPVKPFTQEAGKTDFLGVGGQEQIITSSVKNLKDTAEGQLKPIITSEIKKWGYKDILNEMGAFGFYPQKEYVYWETPFSKYGYGEYSFEKAEEASRLNKRTYQIDAYNAHPDASYLVEPTDGVWLLAIDANVYVPNKELSRITTNPKDFSGASIGYNNVLLQKTHLITWVKKIAAQAKEKGKVLIAFSHYPMVEFNDNASEEMKAFFGENKMQLHRVPKEDVAEVFADAGIQIHFGGHMHINDTGVRTSKNGNTLFNIQTPSLVHTLRDIKC
;
A
#
# COMPACT_ATOMS: atom_id res chain seq x y z
N MET A 1 -9.10 19.05 21.18
CA MET A 1 -8.11 18.50 22.17
C MET A 1 -8.30 17.01 22.43
N GLN A 2 -9.55 16.50 22.51
CA GLN A 2 -9.82 15.07 22.73
C GLN A 2 -9.26 14.16 21.61
N ALA A 3 -9.40 14.55 20.34
CA ALA A 3 -8.81 13.81 19.21
C ALA A 3 -7.27 13.74 19.28
N GLN A 4 -6.60 14.72 19.87
CA GLN A 4 -5.13 14.73 20.06
C GLN A 4 -4.71 13.82 21.23
N LEU A 5 -5.50 13.79 22.30
CA LEU A 5 -5.25 12.91 23.46
C LEU A 5 -5.58 11.44 23.15
N GLN A 6 -6.43 11.18 22.16
CA GLN A 6 -6.82 9.82 21.74
C GLN A 6 -6.11 9.34 20.47
N SER A 7 -5.49 10.24 19.70
CA SER A 7 -4.69 9.87 18.53
C SER A 7 -3.29 9.45 18.97
N THR A 8 -2.90 8.22 18.63
CA THR A 8 -1.52 7.75 18.74
C THR A 8 -0.62 8.25 17.59
N ARG A 9 -1.18 9.01 16.65
CA ARG A 9 -0.48 9.64 15.53
C ARG A 9 -0.28 11.12 15.84
N ILE A 10 0.98 11.56 15.95
CA ILE A 10 1.32 12.97 16.21
C ILE A 10 1.15 13.73 14.88
N PHE A 11 0.31 14.77 14.87
CA PHE A 11 0.00 15.48 13.63
C PHE A 11 1.25 16.25 13.14
N ASN A 12 1.58 16.04 11.86
CA ASN A 12 2.64 16.73 11.09
C ASN A 12 4.11 16.39 11.37
N GLU A 13 4.47 15.64 12.42
CA GLU A 13 5.87 15.21 12.63
C GLU A 13 6.37 14.30 11.51
N ASN A 14 5.46 13.48 10.95
CA ASN A 14 5.77 12.56 9.85
C ASN A 14 6.28 13.29 8.60
N TYR A 15 5.90 14.55 8.39
CA TYR A 15 6.42 15.35 7.28
C TYR A 15 7.93 15.57 7.45
N PHE A 16 8.36 16.01 8.63
CA PHE A 16 9.77 16.27 8.91
C PHE A 16 10.58 14.97 8.93
N ALA A 17 10.06 13.93 9.57
CA ALA A 17 10.71 12.60 9.58
C ALA A 17 10.88 12.03 8.17
N PHE A 18 9.89 12.25 7.28
CA PHE A 18 9.99 11.82 5.89
C PHE A 18 11.02 12.61 5.09
N ILE A 19 11.08 13.94 5.27
CA ILE A 19 12.13 14.75 4.64
C ILE A 19 13.52 14.32 5.11
N GLU A 20 13.71 14.09 6.42
CA GLU A 20 14.99 13.62 6.96
C GLU A 20 15.39 12.26 6.41
N ALA A 21 14.43 11.31 6.32
CA ALA A 21 14.69 10.01 5.71
C ALA A 21 15.11 10.13 4.23
N LEU A 22 14.48 11.04 3.48
CA LEU A 22 14.86 11.30 2.09
C LEU A 22 16.24 11.96 1.98
N ASP A 23 16.60 12.86 2.89
CA ASP A 23 17.91 13.50 2.93
C ASP A 23 19.02 12.49 3.31
N ASP A 24 18.77 11.56 4.24
CA ASP A 24 19.67 10.44 4.56
C ASP A 24 19.85 9.48 3.36
N ILE A 25 18.76 9.17 2.63
CA ILE A 25 18.81 8.41 1.38
C ILE A 25 19.72 9.09 0.35
N VAL A 26 19.58 10.42 0.19
CA VAL A 26 20.42 11.22 -0.70
C VAL A 26 21.88 11.18 -0.25
N ALA A 27 22.15 11.38 1.05
CA ALA A 27 23.51 11.39 1.61
C ALA A 27 24.23 10.06 1.40
N ARG A 28 23.48 8.94 1.44
CA ARG A 28 24.00 7.59 1.18
C ARG A 28 24.14 7.25 -0.30
N GLY A 29 23.72 8.15 -1.20
CA GLY A 29 23.78 7.92 -2.65
C GLY A 29 22.79 6.87 -3.17
N ILE A 30 21.75 6.54 -2.40
CA ILE A 30 20.74 5.55 -2.80
C ILE A 30 19.89 6.10 -3.95
N LYS A 31 19.68 5.28 -4.98
CA LYS A 31 18.94 5.67 -6.21
C LYS A 31 17.61 4.98 -6.40
N TYR A 32 17.39 3.84 -5.77
CA TYR A 32 16.14 3.07 -5.87
C TYR A 32 15.51 2.97 -4.50
N VAL A 33 14.27 3.43 -4.36
CA VAL A 33 13.55 3.47 -3.08
C VAL A 33 12.17 2.85 -3.26
N ALA A 34 11.87 1.80 -2.50
CA ALA A 34 10.55 1.18 -2.46
C ALA A 34 9.70 1.78 -1.33
N LEU A 35 8.42 2.03 -1.58
CA LEU A 35 7.43 2.48 -0.60
C LEU A 35 6.36 1.38 -0.41
N PRO A 36 6.40 0.60 0.70
CA PRO A 36 5.47 -0.50 0.95
C PRO A 36 4.09 -0.03 1.46
N GLY A 37 3.47 0.93 0.77
CA GLY A 37 2.11 1.42 1.05
C GLY A 37 1.96 2.31 2.30
N ASP A 38 0.71 2.71 2.55
CA ASP A 38 0.27 3.62 3.62
C ASP A 38 1.03 4.96 3.61
N PHE A 39 1.15 5.53 2.42
CA PHE A 39 1.77 6.82 2.22
C PHE A 39 0.78 8.00 2.42
N SER A 40 -0.48 7.69 2.73
CA SER A 40 -1.53 8.62 3.11
C SER A 40 -2.39 8.09 4.26
N ASP A 41 -3.16 8.96 4.94
CA ASP A 41 -4.01 8.57 6.08
C ASP A 41 -5.35 7.95 5.66
N ASP A 42 -5.95 8.44 4.57
CA ASP A 42 -7.19 7.91 4.00
C ASP A 42 -7.26 8.13 2.47
N GLY A 43 -6.12 8.18 1.78
CA GLY A 43 -6.09 8.46 0.34
C GLY A 43 -6.53 9.88 -0.01
N GLN A 44 -6.37 10.83 0.92
CA GLN A 44 -6.89 12.17 0.68
C GLN A 44 -6.10 12.87 -0.43
N PRO A 45 -6.77 13.47 -1.43
CA PRO A 45 -6.12 14.15 -2.54
C PRO A 45 -5.00 15.11 -2.12
N VAL A 46 -5.24 15.91 -1.07
CA VAL A 46 -4.26 16.88 -0.58
C VAL A 46 -2.96 16.21 -0.11
N HIS A 47 -3.05 15.07 0.56
CA HIS A 47 -1.90 14.33 1.08
C HIS A 47 -1.15 13.62 -0.05
N VAL A 48 -1.87 12.94 -0.94
CA VAL A 48 -1.28 12.20 -2.07
C VAL A 48 -0.59 13.16 -3.05
N LYS A 49 -1.22 14.29 -3.39
CA LYS A 49 -0.60 15.36 -4.19
C LYS A 49 0.62 15.96 -3.49
N GLY A 50 0.55 16.15 -2.17
CA GLY A 50 1.65 16.66 -1.35
C GLY A 50 2.86 15.72 -1.42
N LEU A 51 2.63 14.43 -1.19
CA LEU A 51 3.65 13.39 -1.31
C LEU A 51 4.25 13.35 -2.72
N ARG A 52 3.43 13.28 -3.77
CA ARG A 52 3.93 13.28 -5.16
C ARG A 52 4.86 14.46 -5.40
N LYS A 53 4.49 15.68 -4.97
CA LYS A 53 5.35 16.87 -5.13
C LYS A 53 6.70 16.72 -4.43
N ILE A 54 6.74 16.09 -3.25
CA ILE A 54 7.98 15.82 -2.54
C ILE A 54 8.81 14.80 -3.33
N LEU A 55 8.24 13.65 -3.67
CA LEU A 55 8.93 12.60 -4.43
C LEU A 55 9.47 13.13 -5.77
N ASP A 56 8.66 13.86 -6.54
CA ASP A 56 9.06 14.49 -7.80
C ASP A 56 10.27 15.42 -7.62
N ARG A 57 10.30 16.19 -6.53
CA ARG A 57 11.41 17.08 -6.21
C ARG A 57 12.70 16.29 -5.98
N TYR A 58 12.63 15.21 -5.20
CA TYR A 58 13.80 14.35 -4.95
C TYR A 58 14.24 13.58 -6.20
N SER A 59 13.30 13.07 -7.00
CA SER A 59 13.60 12.44 -8.28
C SER A 59 14.33 13.40 -9.22
N LYS A 60 13.81 14.62 -9.42
CA LYS A 60 14.42 15.61 -10.33
C LYS A 60 15.77 16.12 -9.84
N LYS A 61 15.90 16.38 -8.54
CA LYS A 61 17.12 17.00 -7.97
C LYS A 61 18.24 15.99 -7.72
N HIS A 62 17.89 14.75 -7.37
CA HIS A 62 18.86 13.75 -6.91
C HIS A 62 18.88 12.46 -7.75
N GLY A 63 18.01 12.33 -8.76
CA GLY A 63 17.95 11.16 -9.63
C GLY A 63 17.46 9.89 -8.92
N ILE A 64 16.60 10.04 -7.91
CA ILE A 64 16.00 8.90 -7.19
C ILE A 64 14.78 8.40 -7.97
N LEU A 65 14.71 7.08 -8.19
CA LEU A 65 13.52 6.40 -8.65
C LEU A 65 12.77 5.79 -7.47
N PHE A 66 11.50 6.14 -7.34
CA PHE A 66 10.61 5.62 -6.32
C PHE A 66 9.69 4.55 -6.91
N PHE A 67 9.44 3.49 -6.14
CA PHE A 67 8.56 2.38 -6.50
C PHE A 67 7.56 2.15 -5.38
N ALA A 68 6.31 2.54 -5.59
CA ALA A 68 5.26 2.43 -4.59
C ALA A 68 4.38 1.21 -4.83
N THR A 69 3.81 0.68 -3.75
CA THR A 69 2.62 -0.18 -3.78
C THR A 69 1.53 0.48 -2.92
N THR A 70 0.31 -0.03 -2.95
CA THR A 70 -0.80 0.50 -2.14
C THR A 70 -0.89 -0.20 -0.80
N GLY A 71 -1.12 0.56 0.26
CA GLY A 71 -1.56 0.07 1.56
C GLY A 71 -3.05 0.28 1.80
N ASN A 72 -3.54 -0.12 2.97
CA ASN A 72 -4.96 -0.08 3.29
C ASN A 72 -5.49 1.33 3.58
N HIS A 73 -4.61 2.30 3.77
CA HIS A 73 -4.94 3.70 3.94
C HIS A 73 -4.78 4.52 2.64
N ASP A 74 -4.21 3.94 1.58
CA ASP A 74 -4.05 4.64 0.30
C ASP A 74 -5.37 4.64 -0.48
N PRO A 75 -5.83 3.54 -1.12
CA PRO A 75 -7.25 3.34 -1.27
C PRO A 75 -7.81 2.65 -0.02
N VAL A 76 -8.55 3.39 0.81
CA VAL A 76 -9.31 2.75 1.92
C VAL A 76 -10.41 1.82 1.43
N LYS A 77 -10.83 2.02 0.17
CA LYS A 77 -11.90 1.35 -0.57
C LYS A 77 -11.50 1.32 -2.05
N PRO A 78 -12.05 0.41 -2.85
CA PRO A 78 -11.67 0.28 -4.27
C PRO A 78 -12.03 1.53 -5.09
N PHE A 79 -13.07 2.26 -4.70
CA PHE A 79 -13.60 3.42 -5.42
C PHE A 79 -13.64 4.68 -4.56
N THR A 80 -13.55 5.83 -5.21
CA THR A 80 -13.55 7.14 -4.53
C THR A 80 -14.87 7.43 -3.85
N GLN A 81 -14.80 7.94 -2.62
CA GLN A 81 -15.96 8.28 -1.81
C GLN A 81 -15.86 9.66 -1.17
N GLU A 82 -17.03 10.24 -0.92
CA GLU A 82 -17.16 11.43 -0.07
C GLU A 82 -16.72 11.10 1.36
N ALA A 83 -16.11 12.08 2.03
CA ALA A 83 -15.63 11.93 3.40
C ALA A 83 -15.56 13.28 4.13
N GLY A 84 -15.17 13.24 5.39
CA GLY A 84 -14.98 14.41 6.24
C GLY A 84 -14.79 14.00 7.69
N LYS A 85 -14.26 14.91 8.48
CA LYS A 85 -14.19 14.81 9.94
C LYS A 85 -14.62 16.15 10.53
N THR A 86 -15.13 16.14 11.75
CA THR A 86 -15.70 17.32 12.40
C THR A 86 -14.70 18.06 13.29
N ASP A 87 -13.53 17.47 13.51
CA ASP A 87 -12.62 17.74 14.63
C ASP A 87 -11.19 18.07 14.17
N PHE A 88 -11.00 18.60 12.96
CA PHE A 88 -9.68 19.11 12.56
C PHE A 88 -9.28 20.29 13.46
N LEU A 89 -7.98 20.51 13.64
CA LEU A 89 -7.49 21.65 14.41
C LEU A 89 -7.66 22.95 13.60
N GLY A 90 -8.56 23.82 14.06
CA GLY A 90 -8.84 25.12 13.49
C GLY A 90 -8.15 26.29 14.19
N VAL A 91 -8.53 27.50 13.78
CA VAL A 91 -8.00 28.75 14.35
C VAL A 91 -8.32 28.84 15.85
N GLY A 92 -7.35 29.28 16.64
CA GLY A 92 -7.51 29.39 18.10
C GLY A 92 -7.65 28.04 18.82
N GLY A 93 -7.31 26.92 18.15
CA GLY A 93 -7.43 25.58 18.71
C GLY A 93 -8.86 25.03 18.71
N GLN A 94 -9.80 25.71 18.07
CA GLN A 94 -11.18 25.25 17.94
C GLN A 94 -11.30 24.08 16.95
N GLU A 95 -12.36 23.30 17.07
CA GLU A 95 -12.67 22.24 16.10
C GLU A 95 -13.13 22.84 14.77
N GLN A 96 -12.56 22.34 13.68
CA GLN A 96 -12.87 22.72 12.32
C GLN A 96 -13.47 21.52 11.59
N ILE A 97 -14.71 21.67 11.14
CA ILE A 97 -15.34 20.71 10.24
C ILE A 97 -14.72 20.86 8.86
N ILE A 98 -14.17 19.79 8.30
CA ILE A 98 -13.73 19.72 6.90
C ILE A 98 -14.38 18.51 6.25
N THR A 99 -15.15 18.72 5.19
CA THR A 99 -15.84 17.64 4.46
C THR A 99 -15.83 17.87 2.96
N SER A 100 -16.00 16.82 2.17
CA SER A 100 -16.06 16.89 0.72
C SER A 100 -17.45 17.17 0.15
N SER A 101 -18.50 17.10 0.98
CA SER A 101 -19.87 17.30 0.54
C SER A 101 -20.74 17.94 1.62
N VAL A 102 -21.61 18.86 1.21
CA VAL A 102 -22.66 19.44 2.08
C VAL A 102 -23.55 18.38 2.72
N LYS A 103 -23.71 17.22 2.08
CA LYS A 103 -24.55 16.12 2.58
C LYS A 103 -24.01 15.49 3.88
N ASN A 104 -22.74 15.72 4.18
CA ASN A 104 -22.09 15.20 5.39
C ASN A 104 -22.19 16.18 6.57
N LEU A 105 -22.70 17.39 6.35
CA LEU A 105 -22.88 18.38 7.40
C LEU A 105 -24.10 18.01 8.25
N LYS A 106 -23.91 18.07 9.57
CA LYS A 106 -24.99 18.15 10.55
C LYS A 106 -25.22 19.62 10.91
N ASP A 107 -26.33 19.92 11.58
CA ASP A 107 -26.60 21.28 12.06
C ASP A 107 -25.41 21.80 12.89
N THR A 108 -24.89 22.95 12.50
CA THR A 108 -23.78 23.61 13.19
C THR A 108 -24.31 24.39 14.38
N ALA A 109 -23.71 24.20 15.56
CA ALA A 109 -24.08 24.94 16.74
C ALA A 109 -23.52 26.38 16.72
N GLU A 110 -24.18 27.30 17.43
CA GLU A 110 -23.70 28.66 17.60
C GLU A 110 -22.30 28.66 18.27
N GLY A 111 -21.36 29.43 17.71
CA GLY A 111 -19.97 29.47 18.16
C GLY A 111 -19.01 28.47 17.49
N GLN A 112 -19.48 27.60 16.58
CA GLN A 112 -18.60 26.74 15.78
C GLN A 112 -17.96 27.50 14.60
N LEU A 113 -16.74 27.10 14.23
CA LEU A 113 -16.11 27.56 12.99
C LEU A 113 -16.94 27.15 11.77
N LYS A 114 -16.99 28.02 10.76
CA LYS A 114 -17.68 27.74 9.50
C LYS A 114 -17.07 26.47 8.86
N PRO A 115 -17.89 25.46 8.48
CA PRO A 115 -17.38 24.27 7.81
C PRO A 115 -16.64 24.59 6.51
N ILE A 116 -15.53 23.90 6.28
CA ILE A 116 -14.79 23.94 5.00
C ILE A 116 -15.27 22.79 4.14
N ILE A 117 -15.77 23.12 2.95
CA ILE A 117 -16.24 22.12 1.97
C ILE A 117 -15.21 22.03 0.85
N THR A 118 -14.51 20.91 0.75
CA THR A 118 -13.46 20.69 -0.25
C THR A 118 -13.38 19.24 -0.69
N SER A 119 -13.30 19.02 -2.00
CA SER A 119 -13.05 17.70 -2.57
C SER A 119 -11.70 17.12 -2.17
N GLU A 120 -10.78 17.93 -1.64
CA GLU A 120 -9.44 17.51 -1.25
C GLU A 120 -9.41 16.58 -0.03
N ILE A 121 -10.52 16.41 0.68
CA ILE A 121 -10.68 15.47 1.80
C ILE A 121 -11.48 14.21 1.44
N LYS A 122 -11.82 14.02 0.15
CA LYS A 122 -12.36 12.73 -0.32
C LYS A 122 -11.38 11.61 -0.01
N LYS A 123 -11.87 10.39 0.05
CA LYS A 123 -11.01 9.22 0.09
C LYS A 123 -10.91 8.65 -1.32
N TRP A 124 -9.74 8.77 -1.95
CA TRP A 124 -9.54 8.27 -3.30
C TRP A 124 -9.51 6.75 -3.35
N GLY A 125 -10.08 6.18 -4.42
CA GLY A 125 -9.94 4.78 -4.78
C GLY A 125 -8.77 4.55 -5.74
N TYR A 126 -8.62 3.33 -6.23
CA TYR A 126 -7.50 2.93 -7.08
C TYR A 126 -7.27 3.86 -8.27
N LYS A 127 -8.33 4.22 -9.00
CA LYS A 127 -8.21 5.04 -10.20
C LYS A 127 -7.50 6.36 -9.91
N ASP A 128 -7.92 7.05 -8.86
CA ASP A 128 -7.38 8.38 -8.56
C ASP A 128 -5.99 8.29 -7.92
N ILE A 129 -5.75 7.31 -7.03
CA ILE A 129 -4.42 7.05 -6.44
C ILE A 129 -3.38 6.71 -7.52
N LEU A 130 -3.70 5.77 -8.41
CA LEU A 130 -2.78 5.31 -9.45
C LEU A 130 -2.52 6.41 -10.48
N ASN A 131 -3.52 7.23 -10.81
CA ASN A 131 -3.31 8.37 -11.70
C ASN A 131 -2.36 9.41 -11.09
N GLU A 132 -2.51 9.74 -9.79
CA GLU A 132 -1.65 10.74 -9.14
C GLU A 132 -0.24 10.20 -8.89
N MET A 133 -0.11 8.96 -8.43
CA MET A 133 1.17 8.34 -8.06
C MET A 133 1.83 7.57 -9.23
N GLY A 134 1.31 7.70 -10.45
CA GLY A 134 1.59 6.79 -11.55
C GLY A 134 3.07 6.67 -11.94
N ALA A 135 3.84 7.75 -11.77
CA ALA A 135 5.26 7.79 -12.10
C ALA A 135 6.14 6.94 -11.15
N PHE A 136 5.62 6.53 -10.00
CA PHE A 136 6.38 5.81 -8.97
C PHE A 136 6.19 4.30 -9.09
N GLY A 137 6.50 3.76 -10.28
CA GLY A 137 6.47 2.33 -10.60
C GLY A 137 5.12 1.77 -11.05
N PHE A 138 4.00 2.38 -10.67
CA PHE A 138 2.66 1.89 -11.04
C PHE A 138 2.38 1.84 -12.55
N TYR A 139 3.12 2.63 -13.33
CA TYR A 139 3.08 2.65 -14.80
C TYR A 139 4.52 2.57 -15.34
N PRO A 140 4.71 2.01 -16.55
CA PRO A 140 6.02 1.92 -17.17
C PRO A 140 6.61 3.31 -17.42
N GLN A 141 7.94 3.40 -17.35
CA GLN A 141 8.72 4.57 -17.74
C GLN A 141 9.68 4.18 -18.85
N LYS A 142 10.12 5.16 -19.66
CA LYS A 142 11.00 4.91 -20.81
C LYS A 142 12.38 4.40 -20.40
N GLU A 143 12.79 4.72 -19.19
CA GLU A 143 14.10 4.37 -18.64
C GLU A 143 14.13 2.94 -18.06
N TYR A 144 12.98 2.28 -17.91
CA TYR A 144 12.92 0.91 -17.40
C TYR A 144 13.41 -0.08 -18.44
N VAL A 145 14.22 -1.04 -18.00
CA VAL A 145 14.68 -2.17 -18.84
C VAL A 145 13.50 -3.09 -19.13
N TYR A 146 12.64 -3.28 -18.14
CA TYR A 146 11.46 -4.11 -18.23
C TYR A 146 10.37 -3.64 -17.27
N TRP A 147 9.12 -3.84 -17.65
CA TRP A 147 7.96 -3.61 -16.78
C TRP A 147 6.84 -4.55 -17.20
N GLU A 148 6.13 -5.18 -16.27
CA GLU A 148 4.91 -5.95 -16.55
C GLU A 148 3.93 -5.96 -15.37
N THR A 149 2.72 -6.45 -15.62
CA THR A 149 1.70 -6.71 -14.60
C THR A 149 1.24 -8.18 -14.70
N PRO A 150 0.43 -8.69 -13.74
CA PRO A 150 -0.20 -10.00 -13.88
C PRO A 150 -1.03 -10.18 -15.15
N PHE A 151 -1.41 -9.08 -15.82
CA PHE A 151 -2.31 -9.05 -16.97
C PHE A 151 -1.58 -8.76 -18.30
N SER A 152 -0.26 -8.54 -18.24
CA SER A 152 0.56 -8.33 -19.43
C SER A 152 0.55 -9.57 -20.32
N LYS A 153 0.42 -9.35 -21.63
CA LYS A 153 0.40 -10.41 -22.66
C LYS A 153 1.72 -10.56 -23.42
N TYR A 154 2.74 -9.77 -23.08
CA TYR A 154 4.09 -9.87 -23.62
C TYR A 154 5.02 -10.53 -22.59
N GLY A 155 6.13 -11.09 -23.06
CA GLY A 155 7.26 -11.48 -22.22
C GLY A 155 8.45 -10.53 -22.31
N TYR A 156 9.48 -10.83 -21.51
CA TYR A 156 10.72 -10.06 -21.43
C TYR A 156 11.35 -9.71 -22.78
N GLY A 157 11.51 -10.69 -23.67
CA GLY A 157 12.15 -10.50 -24.98
C GLY A 157 11.31 -9.72 -26.00
N GLU A 158 10.03 -9.51 -25.71
CA GLU A 158 9.10 -8.78 -26.58
C GLU A 158 8.76 -7.40 -26.04
N TYR A 159 9.36 -7.01 -24.91
CA TYR A 159 9.08 -5.77 -24.22
C TYR A 159 9.36 -4.56 -25.12
N SER A 160 8.42 -3.63 -25.11
CA SER A 160 8.64 -2.26 -25.55
C SER A 160 7.86 -1.33 -24.63
N PHE A 161 8.30 -0.08 -24.50
CA PHE A 161 7.60 0.91 -23.70
C PHE A 161 6.14 1.09 -24.16
N GLU A 162 5.88 1.07 -25.47
CA GLU A 162 4.55 1.24 -26.05
C GLU A 162 3.62 0.07 -25.71
N LYS A 163 4.14 -1.18 -25.79
CA LYS A 163 3.38 -2.37 -25.37
C LYS A 163 3.06 -2.32 -23.88
N ALA A 164 4.02 -1.89 -23.07
CA ALA A 164 3.85 -1.76 -21.64
C ALA A 164 2.82 -0.66 -21.30
N GLU A 165 2.90 0.50 -21.95
CA GLU A 165 1.95 1.60 -21.78
C GLU A 165 0.52 1.14 -22.11
N GLU A 166 0.33 0.42 -23.22
CA GLU A 166 -0.97 -0.13 -23.61
C GLU A 166 -1.49 -1.19 -22.63
N ALA A 167 -0.61 -2.01 -22.05
CA ALA A 167 -0.96 -3.00 -21.04
C ALA A 167 -1.21 -2.39 -19.65
N SER A 168 -0.61 -1.23 -19.36
CA SER A 168 -0.69 -0.56 -18.05
C SER A 168 -2.03 0.10 -17.77
N ARG A 169 -2.87 0.28 -18.79
CA ARG A 169 -4.22 0.86 -18.68
C ARG A 169 -5.04 0.14 -17.62
N LEU A 170 -5.61 0.91 -16.69
CA LEU A 170 -6.23 0.37 -15.47
C LEU A 170 -7.37 -0.62 -15.76
N ASN A 171 -8.16 -0.38 -16.82
CA ASN A 171 -9.24 -1.27 -17.23
C ASN A 171 -8.77 -2.63 -17.77
N LYS A 172 -7.47 -2.83 -18.00
CA LYS A 172 -6.86 -4.12 -18.34
C LYS A 172 -6.20 -4.80 -17.15
N ARG A 173 -6.15 -4.12 -16.01
CA ARG A 173 -5.51 -4.56 -14.76
C ARG A 173 -6.57 -4.84 -13.72
N THR A 174 -7.56 -5.65 -14.08
CA THR A 174 -8.72 -5.94 -13.23
C THR A 174 -8.91 -7.43 -13.06
N TYR A 175 -9.31 -7.84 -11.86
CA TYR A 175 -9.72 -9.20 -11.55
C TYR A 175 -11.19 -9.23 -11.15
N GLN A 176 -11.86 -10.35 -11.46
CA GLN A 176 -13.27 -10.55 -11.11
C GLN A 176 -13.39 -10.94 -9.63
N ILE A 177 -14.37 -10.37 -8.95
CA ILE A 177 -14.72 -10.72 -7.56
C ILE A 177 -15.95 -11.60 -7.54
N ASP A 178 -16.94 -11.23 -8.36
CA ASP A 178 -18.16 -11.98 -8.61
C ASP A 178 -18.63 -11.71 -10.05
N ALA A 179 -19.85 -12.14 -10.41
CA ALA A 179 -20.39 -12.00 -11.76
C ALA A 179 -20.61 -10.53 -12.21
N TYR A 180 -20.62 -9.57 -11.28
CA TYR A 180 -20.98 -8.17 -11.54
C TYR A 180 -19.89 -7.19 -11.11
N ASN A 181 -18.97 -7.59 -10.24
CA ASN A 181 -17.95 -6.72 -9.65
C ASN A 181 -16.54 -7.15 -10.03
N ALA A 182 -15.74 -6.17 -10.46
CA ALA A 182 -14.31 -6.32 -10.72
C ALA A 182 -13.56 -5.18 -10.06
N HIS A 183 -12.40 -5.47 -9.49
CA HIS A 183 -11.51 -4.46 -8.91
C HIS A 183 -10.21 -4.33 -9.70
N PRO A 184 -9.62 -3.13 -9.71
CA PRO A 184 -8.25 -2.97 -10.16
C PRO A 184 -7.26 -3.72 -9.27
N ASP A 185 -6.12 -4.08 -9.86
CA ASP A 185 -4.95 -4.63 -9.17
C ASP A 185 -3.73 -3.77 -9.47
N ALA A 186 -3.14 -3.22 -8.41
CA ALA A 186 -2.00 -2.31 -8.52
C ALA A 186 -0.65 -3.02 -8.64
N SER A 187 -0.59 -4.36 -8.65
CA SER A 187 0.66 -5.13 -8.72
C SER A 187 1.41 -4.92 -10.05
N TYR A 188 2.74 -4.87 -9.97
CA TYR A 188 3.63 -4.77 -11.13
C TYR A 188 5.03 -5.32 -10.81
N LEU A 189 5.75 -5.69 -11.87
CA LEU A 189 7.17 -5.99 -11.85
C LEU A 189 7.89 -4.91 -12.62
N VAL A 190 9.04 -4.46 -12.14
CA VAL A 190 9.90 -3.51 -12.83
C VAL A 190 11.36 -3.91 -12.74
N GLU A 191 12.09 -3.74 -13.83
CA GLU A 191 13.55 -3.80 -13.87
C GLU A 191 14.09 -2.38 -14.10
N PRO A 192 14.42 -1.63 -13.03
CA PRO A 192 14.91 -0.27 -13.17
C PRO A 192 16.37 -0.21 -13.64
N THR A 193 17.11 -1.31 -13.51
CA THR A 193 18.46 -1.49 -14.03
C THR A 193 18.69 -2.98 -14.27
N ASP A 194 19.58 -3.31 -15.20
CA ASP A 194 19.87 -4.70 -15.54
C ASP A 194 20.24 -5.52 -14.28
N GLY A 195 19.59 -6.66 -14.14
CA GLY A 195 19.86 -7.63 -13.09
C GLY A 195 19.01 -7.49 -11.83
N VAL A 196 18.24 -6.41 -11.66
CA VAL A 196 17.44 -6.17 -10.45
C VAL A 196 15.97 -6.06 -10.77
N TRP A 197 15.16 -6.98 -10.24
CA TRP A 197 13.72 -7.01 -10.39
C TRP A 197 13.03 -6.62 -9.09
N LEU A 198 12.22 -5.57 -9.13
CA LEU A 198 11.37 -5.16 -8.02
C LEU A 198 9.94 -5.61 -8.31
N LEU A 199 9.41 -6.46 -7.43
CA LEU A 199 8.07 -7.03 -7.52
C LEU A 199 7.16 -6.38 -6.49
N ALA A 200 6.37 -5.42 -6.94
CA ALA A 200 5.36 -4.76 -6.13
C ALA A 200 4.07 -5.58 -6.13
N ILE A 201 3.64 -6.06 -4.96
CA ILE A 201 2.41 -6.83 -4.81
C ILE A 201 1.35 -5.96 -4.13
N ASP A 202 0.22 -5.79 -4.79
CA ASP A 202 -0.98 -5.20 -4.21
C ASP A 202 -1.77 -6.28 -3.46
N ALA A 203 -1.53 -6.35 -2.16
CA ALA A 203 -2.22 -7.28 -1.27
C ALA A 203 -3.47 -6.67 -0.61
N ASN A 204 -3.95 -5.50 -1.07
CA ASN A 204 -5.25 -4.99 -0.64
C ASN A 204 -6.34 -5.90 -1.19
N VAL A 205 -7.24 -6.33 -0.30
CA VAL A 205 -8.43 -7.11 -0.66
C VAL A 205 -9.66 -6.53 0.02
N TYR A 206 -10.61 -6.07 -0.78
CA TYR A 206 -11.89 -5.52 -0.33
C TYR A 206 -12.98 -6.58 -0.48
N VAL A 207 -13.32 -7.23 0.63
CA VAL A 207 -14.30 -8.31 0.65
C VAL A 207 -15.70 -7.72 0.44
N PRO A 208 -16.52 -8.25 -0.49
CA PRO A 208 -17.90 -7.82 -0.65
C PRO A 208 -18.71 -7.98 0.64
N ASN A 209 -19.56 -7.01 0.93
CA ASN A 209 -20.54 -7.13 2.00
C ASN A 209 -21.59 -8.19 1.66
N LYS A 210 -22.34 -8.65 2.67
CA LYS A 210 -23.44 -9.62 2.48
C LYS A 210 -24.52 -9.09 1.54
N GLU A 211 -24.76 -7.80 1.56
CA GLU A 211 -25.73 -7.10 0.70
C GLU A 211 -24.99 -6.07 -0.14
N LEU A 212 -25.22 -6.11 -1.45
CA LEU A 212 -24.61 -5.20 -2.43
C LEU A 212 -25.70 -4.34 -3.07
N SER A 213 -25.39 -3.07 -3.27
CA SER A 213 -26.31 -2.08 -3.88
C SER A 213 -26.59 -2.30 -5.36
N ARG A 214 -25.92 -3.29 -6.00
CA ARG A 214 -25.89 -3.54 -7.46
C ARG A 214 -25.30 -2.40 -8.30
N ILE A 215 -24.66 -1.42 -7.65
CA ILE A 215 -23.89 -0.37 -8.31
C ILE A 215 -22.43 -0.82 -8.31
N THR A 216 -21.90 -1.14 -9.49
CA THR A 216 -20.57 -1.76 -9.69
C THR A 216 -19.40 -0.97 -9.12
N THR A 217 -19.57 0.34 -8.90
CA THR A 217 -18.55 1.24 -8.37
C THR A 217 -18.92 1.83 -7.02
N ASN A 218 -19.83 1.22 -6.26
CA ASN A 218 -20.20 1.73 -4.93
C ASN A 218 -19.17 1.27 -3.87
N PRO A 219 -18.36 2.18 -3.31
CA PRO A 219 -17.35 1.80 -2.31
C PRO A 219 -17.95 1.30 -0.99
N LYS A 220 -19.24 1.58 -0.72
CA LYS A 220 -19.94 1.09 0.48
C LYS A 220 -20.28 -0.40 0.41
N ASP A 221 -20.21 -1.01 -0.77
CA ASP A 221 -20.53 -2.43 -0.97
C ASP A 221 -19.40 -3.36 -0.54
N PHE A 222 -18.23 -2.81 -0.18
CA PHE A 222 -17.05 -3.60 0.15
C PHE A 222 -16.50 -3.23 1.54
N SER A 223 -15.82 -4.16 2.19
CA SER A 223 -15.10 -3.98 3.44
C SER A 223 -13.82 -3.14 3.24
N GLY A 224 -13.15 -2.78 4.33
CA GLY A 224 -11.81 -2.19 4.25
C GLY A 224 -10.75 -3.29 4.09
N ALA A 225 -9.61 -2.98 3.49
CA ALA A 225 -8.54 -3.96 3.28
C ALA A 225 -7.70 -4.17 4.57
N SER A 226 -8.23 -4.89 5.55
CA SER A 226 -7.54 -5.00 6.86
C SER A 226 -6.60 -6.21 7.01
N ILE A 227 -6.84 -7.28 6.25
CA ILE A 227 -6.29 -8.62 6.56
C ILE A 227 -5.12 -9.00 5.62
N GLY A 228 -5.03 -8.38 4.43
CA GLY A 228 -3.93 -8.63 3.50
C GLY A 228 -3.92 -10.06 2.95
N TYR A 229 -2.78 -10.74 3.10
CA TYR A 229 -2.48 -11.99 2.40
C TYR A 229 -3.43 -13.16 2.68
N ASN A 230 -4.03 -13.25 3.87
CA ASN A 230 -5.03 -14.30 4.11
C ASN A 230 -6.21 -14.20 3.14
N ASN A 231 -6.59 -12.98 2.73
CA ASN A 231 -7.62 -12.77 1.73
C ASN A 231 -7.08 -12.86 0.28
N VAL A 232 -5.78 -12.59 0.07
CA VAL A 232 -5.14 -12.79 -1.25
C VAL A 232 -5.22 -14.25 -1.67
N LEU A 233 -4.98 -15.18 -0.75
CA LEU A 233 -5.11 -16.62 -0.99
C LEU A 233 -6.53 -17.04 -1.42
N LEU A 234 -7.54 -16.23 -1.11
CA LEU A 234 -8.94 -16.52 -1.42
C LEU A 234 -9.45 -15.80 -2.67
N GLN A 235 -9.05 -14.54 -2.89
CA GLN A 235 -9.65 -13.66 -3.90
C GLN A 235 -8.69 -13.19 -5.00
N LYS A 236 -7.37 -13.26 -4.78
CA LYS A 236 -6.36 -12.77 -5.74
C LYS A 236 -5.36 -13.87 -6.11
N THR A 237 -5.85 -15.09 -6.30
CA THR A 237 -5.00 -16.28 -6.58
C THR A 237 -4.22 -16.16 -7.89
N HIS A 238 -4.64 -15.30 -8.82
CA HIS A 238 -3.86 -14.94 -10.02
C HIS A 238 -2.48 -14.38 -9.66
N LEU A 239 -2.33 -13.71 -8.52
CA LEU A 239 -1.05 -13.21 -8.03
C LEU A 239 -0.09 -14.37 -7.72
N ILE A 240 -0.57 -15.47 -7.13
CA ILE A 240 0.29 -16.62 -6.80
C ILE A 240 0.86 -17.23 -8.08
N THR A 241 0.00 -17.45 -9.08
CA THR A 241 0.40 -17.97 -10.40
C THR A 241 1.40 -17.04 -11.08
N TRP A 242 1.15 -15.73 -11.04
CA TRP A 242 2.02 -14.73 -11.64
C TRP A 242 3.37 -14.63 -10.92
N VAL A 243 3.39 -14.56 -9.59
CA VAL A 243 4.63 -14.57 -8.79
C VAL A 243 5.48 -15.79 -9.11
N LYS A 244 4.87 -16.98 -9.21
CA LYS A 244 5.58 -18.21 -9.58
C LYS A 244 6.22 -18.12 -10.96
N LYS A 245 5.51 -17.55 -11.95
CA LYS A 245 6.06 -17.26 -13.27
C LYS A 245 7.26 -16.30 -13.16
N ILE A 246 7.11 -15.20 -12.44
CA ILE A 246 8.15 -14.17 -12.29
C ILE A 246 9.40 -14.74 -11.61
N ALA A 247 9.25 -15.47 -10.50
CA ALA A 247 10.39 -16.04 -9.80
C ALA A 247 11.15 -17.07 -10.65
N ALA A 248 10.43 -17.92 -11.39
CA ALA A 248 11.04 -18.84 -12.33
C ALA A 248 11.83 -18.09 -13.43
N GLN A 249 11.25 -17.03 -13.99
CA GLN A 249 11.91 -16.21 -15.01
C GLN A 249 13.11 -15.44 -14.46
N ALA A 250 13.03 -14.92 -13.24
CA ALA A 250 14.13 -14.25 -12.57
C ALA A 250 15.32 -15.21 -12.43
N LYS A 251 15.06 -16.45 -11.97
CA LYS A 251 16.08 -17.49 -11.86
C LYS A 251 16.69 -17.87 -13.21
N GLU A 252 15.86 -18.09 -14.23
CA GLU A 252 16.31 -18.41 -15.59
C GLU A 252 17.23 -17.30 -16.16
N LYS A 253 16.90 -16.04 -15.87
CA LYS A 253 17.60 -14.86 -16.40
C LYS A 253 18.69 -14.33 -15.49
N GLY A 254 18.96 -14.98 -14.35
CA GLY A 254 19.95 -14.53 -13.37
C GLY A 254 19.62 -13.17 -12.73
N LYS A 255 18.33 -12.84 -12.58
CA LYS A 255 17.88 -11.58 -11.98
C LYS A 255 17.70 -11.73 -10.47
N VAL A 256 18.10 -10.71 -9.72
CA VAL A 256 17.82 -10.57 -8.29
C VAL A 256 16.37 -10.11 -8.14
N LEU A 257 15.50 -10.96 -7.60
CA LEU A 257 14.09 -10.64 -7.35
C LEU A 257 13.89 -10.16 -5.92
N ILE A 258 13.41 -8.93 -5.76
CA ILE A 258 13.07 -8.33 -4.46
C ILE A 258 11.57 -8.03 -4.46
N ALA A 259 10.82 -8.70 -3.60
CA ALA A 259 9.40 -8.44 -3.45
C ALA A 259 9.15 -7.38 -2.37
N PHE A 260 8.13 -6.55 -2.57
CA PHE A 260 7.60 -5.69 -1.52
C PHE A 260 6.09 -5.53 -1.65
N SER A 261 5.43 -5.41 -0.51
CA SER A 261 3.99 -5.20 -0.41
C SER A 261 3.69 -4.48 0.90
N HIS A 262 2.42 -4.11 1.09
CA HIS A 262 2.04 -3.47 2.33
C HIS A 262 1.97 -4.42 3.53
N TYR A 263 1.45 -5.64 3.35
CA TYR A 263 1.17 -6.56 4.46
C TYR A 263 2.32 -7.53 4.69
N PRO A 264 2.56 -8.00 5.93
CA PRO A 264 3.51 -9.07 6.16
C PRO A 264 3.03 -10.40 5.57
N MET A 265 3.96 -11.19 5.02
CA MET A 265 3.71 -12.57 4.56
C MET A 265 3.92 -13.60 5.67
N VAL A 266 4.69 -13.26 6.70
CA VAL A 266 5.05 -14.13 7.82
C VAL A 266 4.44 -13.57 9.11
N GLU A 267 4.09 -14.46 10.03
CA GLU A 267 3.63 -14.09 11.35
C GLU A 267 4.67 -13.24 12.09
N PHE A 268 4.19 -12.24 12.81
CA PHE A 268 4.99 -11.10 13.26
C PHE A 268 5.07 -10.95 14.79
N ASN A 269 4.68 -11.98 15.52
CA ASN A 269 4.77 -12.03 16.98
C ASN A 269 5.74 -13.15 17.43
N ASP A 270 6.75 -13.49 16.62
CA ASP A 270 7.76 -14.50 16.95
C ASP A 270 7.20 -15.87 17.37
N ASN A 271 6.16 -16.34 16.67
CA ASN A 271 5.38 -17.54 16.96
C ASN A 271 4.58 -17.49 18.28
N ALA A 272 4.52 -16.36 18.97
CA ALA A 272 3.75 -16.21 20.22
C ALA A 272 2.26 -15.91 20.00
N SER A 273 1.79 -15.97 18.75
CA SER A 273 0.42 -15.58 18.39
C SER A 273 -0.65 -16.43 19.09
N GLU A 274 -0.40 -17.73 19.34
CA GLU A 274 -1.36 -18.60 20.04
C GLU A 274 -1.44 -18.27 21.54
N GLU A 275 -0.30 -18.04 22.18
CA GLU A 275 -0.22 -17.59 23.58
C GLU A 275 -0.89 -16.23 23.77
N MET A 276 -0.67 -15.30 22.83
CA MET A 276 -1.32 -14.00 22.84
C MET A 276 -2.84 -14.11 22.68
N LYS A 277 -3.34 -15.02 21.83
CA LYS A 277 -4.79 -15.30 21.71
C LYS A 277 -5.35 -15.85 23.00
N ALA A 278 -4.65 -16.81 23.63
CA ALA A 278 -5.08 -17.39 24.90
C ALA A 278 -5.14 -16.36 26.03
N PHE A 279 -4.19 -15.42 26.07
CA PHE A 279 -4.09 -14.44 27.15
C PHE A 279 -4.96 -13.18 26.92
N PHE A 280 -4.95 -12.60 25.72
CA PHE A 280 -5.64 -11.35 25.43
C PHE A 280 -6.99 -11.55 24.71
N GLY A 281 -7.22 -12.71 24.10
CA GLY A 281 -8.38 -13.02 23.27
C GLY A 281 -8.13 -12.79 21.78
N GLU A 282 -8.81 -13.57 20.94
CA GLU A 282 -8.56 -13.67 19.49
C GLU A 282 -8.64 -12.35 18.71
N ASN A 283 -9.44 -11.40 19.19
CA ASN A 283 -9.69 -10.12 18.51
C ASN A 283 -8.89 -8.95 19.11
N LYS A 284 -7.97 -9.20 20.04
CA LYS A 284 -7.08 -8.18 20.62
C LYS A 284 -5.73 -8.13 19.90
N MET A 285 -4.94 -7.10 20.20
CA MET A 285 -3.56 -6.96 19.71
C MET A 285 -3.38 -7.11 18.20
N GLN A 286 -4.40 -6.75 17.39
CA GLN A 286 -4.41 -6.94 15.94
C GLN A 286 -4.20 -8.40 15.48
N LEU A 287 -4.45 -9.40 16.33
CA LEU A 287 -4.19 -10.82 16.03
C LEU A 287 -4.96 -11.37 14.82
N HIS A 288 -6.11 -10.77 14.49
CA HIS A 288 -6.87 -11.09 13.27
C HIS A 288 -6.14 -10.74 11.96
N ARG A 289 -5.06 -9.93 12.02
CA ARG A 289 -4.22 -9.55 10.87
C ARG A 289 -3.00 -10.44 10.68
N VAL A 290 -2.74 -11.34 11.63
CA VAL A 290 -1.62 -12.28 11.54
C VAL A 290 -1.81 -13.17 10.31
N PRO A 291 -0.84 -13.19 9.37
CA PRO A 291 -0.92 -14.11 8.23
C PRO A 291 -0.85 -15.55 8.73
N LYS A 292 -1.67 -16.42 8.12
CA LYS A 292 -1.61 -17.87 8.36
C LYS A 292 -0.29 -18.43 7.80
N GLU A 293 0.19 -19.52 8.38
CA GLU A 293 1.42 -20.18 7.92
C GLU A 293 1.38 -20.55 6.42
N ASP A 294 0.21 -20.94 5.92
CA ASP A 294 -0.01 -21.23 4.49
C ASP A 294 0.37 -20.04 3.58
N VAL A 295 0.28 -18.79 4.04
CA VAL A 295 0.72 -17.62 3.26
C VAL A 295 2.22 -17.72 3.00
N ALA A 296 3.00 -17.93 4.05
CA ALA A 296 4.45 -18.00 3.94
C ALA A 296 4.87 -19.21 3.10
N GLU A 297 4.25 -20.39 3.32
CA GLU A 297 4.52 -21.59 2.51
C GLU A 297 4.23 -21.36 1.02
N VAL A 298 3.06 -20.79 0.69
CA VAL A 298 2.65 -20.55 -0.71
C VAL A 298 3.58 -19.59 -1.43
N PHE A 299 3.98 -18.48 -0.80
CA PHE A 299 4.85 -17.49 -1.47
C PHE A 299 6.32 -17.91 -1.49
N ALA A 300 6.80 -18.65 -0.49
CA ALA A 300 8.11 -19.30 -0.54
C ALA A 300 8.16 -20.31 -1.71
N ASP A 301 7.12 -21.13 -1.87
CA ASP A 301 7.03 -22.11 -2.97
C ASP A 301 6.75 -21.48 -4.34
N ALA A 302 6.18 -20.29 -4.36
CA ALA A 302 6.13 -19.45 -5.56
C ALA A 302 7.52 -18.87 -5.91
N GLY A 303 8.52 -19.00 -5.05
CA GLY A 303 9.90 -18.62 -5.31
C GLY A 303 10.29 -17.22 -4.82
N ILE A 304 9.48 -16.58 -3.96
CA ILE A 304 9.91 -15.38 -3.25
C ILE A 304 10.87 -15.79 -2.13
N GLN A 305 12.08 -15.23 -2.16
CA GLN A 305 13.09 -15.45 -1.12
C GLN A 305 13.16 -14.29 -0.12
N ILE A 306 12.98 -13.06 -0.59
CA ILE A 306 13.00 -11.86 0.24
C ILE A 306 11.77 -11.00 -0.06
N HIS A 307 11.11 -10.57 1.01
CA HIS A 307 9.94 -9.70 0.97
C HIS A 307 10.09 -8.57 1.99
N PHE A 308 9.81 -7.34 1.56
CA PHE A 308 9.69 -6.18 2.44
C PHE A 308 8.21 -5.83 2.64
N GLY A 309 7.74 -5.97 3.89
CA GLY A 309 6.38 -5.63 4.31
C GLY A 309 6.33 -4.39 5.20
N GLY A 310 5.15 -3.82 5.38
CA GLY A 310 4.88 -2.71 6.30
C GLY A 310 3.71 -3.04 7.24
N HIS A 311 2.72 -2.15 7.28
CA HIS A 311 1.42 -2.31 7.96
C HIS A 311 1.42 -2.36 9.49
N MET A 312 2.24 -3.22 10.08
CA MET A 312 2.24 -3.46 11.54
C MET A 312 3.06 -2.41 12.31
N HIS A 313 3.82 -1.57 11.61
CA HIS A 313 4.64 -0.50 12.18
C HIS A 313 5.73 -1.00 13.15
N ILE A 314 6.20 -2.22 12.91
CA ILE A 314 7.25 -2.88 13.70
C ILE A 314 8.50 -3.08 12.85
N ASN A 315 9.66 -3.09 13.51
CA ASN A 315 10.93 -3.46 12.90
C ASN A 315 11.25 -4.90 13.29
N ASP A 316 10.92 -5.83 12.40
CA ASP A 316 11.03 -7.26 12.67
C ASP A 316 11.36 -8.05 11.40
N THR A 317 11.95 -9.23 11.55
CA THR A 317 12.22 -10.15 10.44
C THR A 317 11.74 -11.55 10.77
N GLY A 318 10.65 -11.96 10.12
CA GLY A 318 10.14 -13.32 10.16
C GLY A 318 10.80 -14.18 9.10
N VAL A 319 11.18 -15.41 9.47
CA VAL A 319 11.72 -16.41 8.55
C VAL A 319 10.83 -17.65 8.59
N ARG A 320 10.46 -18.15 7.41
CA ARG A 320 9.74 -19.43 7.26
C ARG A 320 10.33 -20.24 6.13
N THR A 321 10.40 -21.55 6.34
CA THR A 321 10.81 -22.52 5.33
C THR A 321 9.64 -23.43 5.05
N SER A 322 9.20 -23.48 3.79
CA SER A 322 8.12 -24.36 3.37
C SER A 322 8.51 -25.83 3.50
N LYS A 323 7.52 -26.72 3.43
CA LYS A 323 7.73 -28.19 3.39
C LYS A 323 8.59 -28.64 2.21
N ASN A 324 8.65 -27.86 1.14
CA ASN A 324 9.49 -28.12 -0.04
C ASN A 324 10.93 -27.58 0.11
N GLY A 325 11.28 -27.01 1.27
CA GLY A 325 12.61 -26.48 1.56
C GLY A 325 12.86 -25.08 1.01
N ASN A 326 11.84 -24.36 0.55
CA ASN A 326 11.99 -22.97 0.09
C ASN A 326 11.88 -22.02 1.28
N THR A 327 12.83 -21.08 1.43
CA THR A 327 12.85 -20.14 2.55
C THR A 327 12.43 -18.74 2.12
N LEU A 328 11.53 -18.14 2.88
CA LEU A 328 11.08 -16.76 2.77
C LEU A 328 11.58 -15.95 3.97
N PHE A 329 12.29 -14.86 3.68
CA PHE A 329 12.62 -13.80 4.62
C PHE A 329 11.62 -12.65 4.45
N ASN A 330 10.84 -12.37 5.49
CA ASN A 330 9.88 -11.27 5.51
C ASN A 330 10.38 -10.18 6.47
N ILE A 331 10.89 -9.10 5.92
CA ILE A 331 11.40 -7.94 6.66
C ILE A 331 10.27 -6.93 6.78
N GLN A 332 9.80 -6.69 8.00
CA GLN A 332 8.85 -5.63 8.29
C GLN A 332 9.59 -4.33 8.53
N THR A 333 9.33 -3.35 7.68
CA THR A 333 9.92 -2.03 7.80
C THR A 333 9.12 -1.21 8.82
N PRO A 334 9.80 -0.54 9.78
CA PRO A 334 9.12 0.33 10.73
C PRO A 334 8.47 1.52 10.02
N SER A 335 7.41 2.04 10.64
CA SER A 335 6.70 3.20 10.09
C SER A 335 7.34 4.52 10.51
N LEU A 336 7.41 5.46 9.58
CA LEU A 336 7.78 6.84 9.87
C LEU A 336 6.73 7.56 10.74
N VAL A 337 5.50 7.03 10.82
CA VAL A 337 4.37 7.62 11.55
C VAL A 337 4.52 7.55 13.07
N HIS A 338 5.41 6.70 13.58
CA HIS A 338 5.66 6.53 15.02
C HIS A 338 7.13 6.76 15.40
N THR A 339 7.85 7.57 14.61
CA THR A 339 9.27 7.84 14.90
C THR A 339 9.43 8.78 16.08
N LEU A 340 9.42 8.21 17.30
CA LEU A 340 10.14 8.78 18.43
C LEU A 340 11.59 8.30 18.32
N ARG A 341 12.44 9.08 17.63
CA ARG A 341 13.89 8.95 17.79
C ARG A 341 14.39 10.17 18.54
N ASP A 342 14.87 9.93 19.75
CA ASP A 342 15.84 10.70 20.53
C ASP A 342 16.09 12.13 20.03
N ILE A 343 15.13 13.03 20.26
CA ILE A 343 15.46 14.45 20.35
C ILE A 343 16.23 14.60 21.66
N LYS A 344 17.55 14.40 21.60
CA LYS A 344 18.43 14.99 22.60
C LYS A 344 18.29 16.51 22.46
N CYS A 345 17.48 17.10 23.33
CA CYS A 345 17.50 18.53 23.60
C CYS A 345 18.89 18.99 24.01
#